data_AF-A0A6A3DKM6-F1
#
_entry.id   AF-A0A6A3DKM6-F1
#
_cell.length_a   1.000
_cell.length_b   1.000
_cell.length_c   1.000
_cell.angle_alpha   90.00
_cell.angle_beta   90.00
_cell.angle_gamma   90.00
#
_symmetry.space_group_name_H-M   'P 1'
#
loop_
_entity.id
_entity.type
_entity.pdbx_description
1 polymer ?
#
loop_
_entity_poly.entity_id
_entity_poly.type
_entity_poly.pdbx_seq_one_letter_code
_entity_poly.pdbx_strand_id
1 'polypeptide(L)'
;MARAVAAGHFDVVLFLREKRLLKVNYAAGNVIESPRLELVQWLMENAPAELEGVWFRVSRGDWYMNEWVQRHSLTRTYQDDRYNDWTWQGQT
;
A
#
# COMPACT_ATOMS: atom_id res chain seq x y z
N MET A 1 -6.45 -3.90 -13.53
CA MET A 1 -5.48 -3.31 -12.58
C MET A 1 -5.32 -4.12 -11.30
N ALA A 2 -6.37 -4.71 -10.71
CA ALA A 2 -6.25 -5.56 -9.52
C ALA A 2 -5.14 -6.64 -9.65
N ARG A 3 -5.00 -7.26 -10.84
CA ARG A 3 -3.92 -8.23 -11.11
C ARG A 3 -2.51 -7.63 -11.20
N ALA A 4 -2.34 -6.41 -11.70
CA ALA A 4 -1.00 -5.82 -11.83
C ALA A 4 -0.48 -5.30 -10.48
N VAL A 5 -1.39 -4.77 -9.66
CA VAL A 5 -1.12 -4.38 -8.27
C VAL A 5 -0.88 -5.62 -7.40
N ALA A 6 -1.71 -6.67 -7.54
CA ALA A 6 -1.51 -7.95 -6.83
C ALA A 6 -0.24 -8.72 -7.28
N ALA A 7 0.27 -8.47 -8.49
CA ALA A 7 1.46 -9.14 -9.03
C ALA A 7 2.77 -8.36 -8.81
N GLY A 8 2.75 -7.20 -8.15
CA GLY A 8 3.97 -6.45 -7.82
C GLY A 8 4.71 -5.85 -9.02
N HIS A 9 4.06 -5.69 -10.18
CA HIS A 9 4.66 -5.08 -11.38
C HIS A 9 4.63 -3.56 -11.30
N PHE A 10 5.57 -3.05 -10.50
CA PHE A 10 5.66 -1.67 -10.05
C PHE A 10 5.86 -0.65 -11.16
N ASP A 11 6.72 -0.98 -12.13
CA ASP A 11 7.08 -0.10 -13.24
C ASP A 11 5.87 0.23 -14.12
N VAL A 12 4.92 -0.71 -14.23
CA VAL A 12 3.70 -0.55 -15.02
C VAL A 12 2.71 0.40 -14.32
N VAL A 13 2.64 0.38 -12.98
CA VAL A 13 1.75 1.27 -12.22
C VAL A 13 2.26 2.71 -12.25
N LEU A 14 3.58 2.91 -12.05
CA LEU A 14 4.22 4.22 -12.19
C LEU A 14 4.07 4.76 -13.62
N PHE A 15 4.35 3.94 -14.63
CA PHE A 15 4.24 4.32 -16.04
C PHE A 15 2.81 4.73 -16.43
N LEU A 16 1.80 4.00 -15.95
CA LEU A 16 0.41 4.30 -16.27
C LEU A 16 -0.13 5.54 -15.53
N ARG A 17 0.40 5.87 -14.34
CA ARG A 17 0.06 7.13 -13.65
C ARG A 17 0.78 8.34 -14.24
N GLU A 18 2.06 8.20 -14.64
CA GLU A 18 2.85 9.26 -15.29
C GLU A 18 2.17 9.77 -16.58
N LYS A 19 1.50 8.88 -17.32
CA LYS A 19 0.70 9.24 -18.49
C LYS A 19 -0.63 9.94 -18.17
N ARG A 20 -0.95 10.23 -16.89
CA ARG A 20 -2.26 10.74 -16.41
C ARG A 20 -3.46 9.92 -16.88
N LEU A 21 -3.25 8.67 -17.30
CA LEU A 21 -4.28 7.76 -17.78
C LEU A 21 -5.00 7.03 -16.64
N LEU A 22 -4.56 7.21 -15.40
CA LEU A 22 -5.24 6.69 -14.23
C LEU A 22 -5.68 7.79 -13.27
N LYS A 23 -7.01 7.94 -13.16
CA LYS A 23 -7.63 8.22 -11.88
C LYS A 23 -7.60 6.89 -11.12
N VAL A 24 -6.59 6.69 -10.26
CA VAL A 24 -6.53 5.47 -9.45
C VAL A 24 -7.62 5.61 -8.39
N ASN A 25 -8.80 5.07 -8.68
CA ASN A 25 -9.83 4.95 -7.68
C ASN A 25 -9.48 3.71 -6.85
N TYR A 26 -8.60 3.87 -5.86
CA TYR A 26 -8.44 2.85 -4.83
C TYR A 26 -9.75 2.84 -4.06
N ALA A 27 -10.72 2.06 -4.53
CA ALA A 27 -11.99 1.90 -3.85
C ALA A 27 -11.71 1.50 -2.39
N ALA A 28 -12.34 2.20 -1.44
CA ALA A 28 -12.32 1.84 -0.03
C ALA A 28 -12.67 0.34 0.09
N GLY A 29 -11.74 -0.46 0.58
CA GLY A 29 -11.87 -1.92 0.49
C GLY A 29 -10.67 -2.65 -0.12
N ASN A 30 -9.81 -1.94 -0.86
CA ASN A 30 -8.71 -2.57 -1.59
C ASN A 30 -7.56 -2.97 -0.66
N VAL A 31 -7.11 -4.22 -0.83
CA VAL A 31 -5.93 -4.77 -0.15
C VAL A 31 -4.78 -4.85 -1.15
N ILE A 32 -3.64 -4.23 -0.82
CA ILE A 32 -2.40 -4.36 -1.57
C ILE A 32 -1.54 -5.40 -0.85
N GLU A 33 -1.34 -6.55 -1.49
CA GLU A 33 -0.55 -7.65 -0.95
C GLU A 33 0.93 -7.51 -1.31
N SER A 34 1.80 -7.68 -0.31
CA SER A 34 3.25 -7.58 -0.41
C SER A 34 3.74 -6.37 -1.22
N PRO A 35 3.33 -5.14 -0.85
CA PRO A 35 3.80 -3.94 -1.53
C PRO A 35 5.30 -3.78 -1.33
N ARG A 36 5.96 -3.22 -2.35
CA ARG A 36 7.33 -2.73 -2.18
C ARG A 36 7.33 -1.48 -1.32
N LEU A 37 8.38 -1.30 -0.52
CA LEU A 37 8.54 -0.15 0.36
C LEU A 37 8.41 1.18 -0.38
N GLU A 38 9.05 1.27 -1.53
CA GLU A 38 9.08 2.46 -2.38
C GLU A 38 7.67 2.85 -2.86
N LEU A 39 6.77 1.86 -3.03
CA LEU A 39 5.36 2.14 -3.33
C LEU A 39 4.70 2.87 -2.18
N VAL A 40 4.86 2.33 -0.97
CA VAL A 40 4.17 2.86 0.20
C VAL A 40 4.70 4.26 0.52
N GLN A 41 6.02 4.46 0.46
CA GLN A 41 6.65 5.78 0.58
C GLN A 41 6.08 6.77 -0.43
N TRP A 42 6.09 6.41 -1.72
CA TRP A 42 5.64 7.31 -2.76
C TRP A 42 4.15 7.61 -2.67
N LEU A 43 3.33 6.61 -2.32
CA LEU A 43 1.91 6.78 -2.05
C LEU A 43 1.68 7.76 -0.90
N MET A 44 2.48 7.63 0.17
CA MET A 44 2.48 8.55 1.30
C MET A 44 2.77 10.00 0.92
N GLU A 45 3.71 10.22 0.02
CA GLU A 45 4.11 11.57 -0.40
C GLU A 45 3.20 12.18 -1.47
N ASN A 46 2.71 11.37 -2.41
CA ASN A 46 2.08 11.87 -3.65
C ASN A 46 0.56 11.68 -3.70
N ALA A 47 -0.03 10.89 -2.79
CA ALA A 47 -1.43 10.51 -2.86
C ALA A 47 -2.09 10.18 -1.50
N PRO A 48 -1.92 10.98 -0.43
CA PRO A 48 -2.48 10.67 0.90
C PRO A 48 -3.99 10.43 0.90
N ALA A 49 -4.74 11.24 0.15
CA ALA A 49 -6.20 11.11 0.05
C ALA A 49 -6.66 9.82 -0.67
N GLU A 50 -5.80 9.22 -1.49
CA GLU A 50 -6.09 7.97 -2.18
C GLU A 50 -5.84 6.73 -1.29
N LEU A 51 -5.27 6.93 -0.10
CA LEU A 51 -4.88 5.86 0.81
C LEU A 51 -5.82 5.68 1.99
N GLU A 52 -6.73 6.63 2.17
CA GLU A 52 -7.84 6.50 3.09
C GLU A 52 -8.71 5.28 2.69
N GLY A 53 -8.72 4.26 3.53
CA GLY A 53 -9.49 3.02 3.28
C GLY A 53 -8.75 1.96 2.45
N VAL A 54 -7.44 2.11 2.24
CA VAL A 54 -6.56 1.08 1.68
C VAL A 54 -5.91 0.27 2.80
N TRP A 55 -5.83 -1.05 2.61
CA TRP A 55 -5.07 -1.95 3.48
C TRP A 55 -3.82 -2.47 2.78
N PHE A 56 -2.70 -2.49 3.49
CA PHE A 56 -1.45 -3.08 3.06
C PHE A 56 -1.23 -4.39 3.79
N ARG A 57 -1.27 -5.50 3.06
CA ARG A 57 -0.96 -6.82 3.60
C ARG A 57 0.51 -7.10 3.43
N VAL A 58 1.25 -7.08 4.52
CA VAL A 58 2.70 -7.31 4.55
C VAL A 58 2.98 -8.68 5.15
N SER A 59 3.88 -9.47 4.56
CA SER A 59 4.28 -10.75 5.14
C SER A 59 4.89 -10.55 6.52
N ARG A 60 4.56 -11.41 7.49
CA ARG A 60 5.19 -11.37 8.82
C ARG A 60 6.69 -11.66 8.79
N GLY A 61 7.16 -12.37 7.77
CA GLY A 61 8.59 -12.62 7.56
C GLY A 61 9.36 -11.37 7.09
N ASP A 62 8.66 -10.38 6.55
CA ASP A 62 9.26 -9.12 6.11
C ASP A 62 9.38 -8.15 7.30
N TRP A 63 10.34 -8.44 8.17
CA TRP A 63 10.57 -7.67 9.40
C TRP A 63 10.85 -6.19 9.09
N TYR A 64 11.59 -5.92 8.02
CA TYR A 64 11.99 -4.57 7.63
C TYR A 64 10.78 -3.73 7.23
N MET A 65 9.92 -4.28 6.37
CA MET A 65 8.69 -3.60 5.98
C MET A 65 7.78 -3.38 7.19
N ASN A 66 7.55 -4.40 8.03
CA ASN A 66 6.69 -4.31 9.21
C ASN A 66 7.18 -3.28 10.23
N GLU A 67 8.49 -3.21 10.46
CA GLU A 67 9.08 -2.19 11.32
C GLU A 67 8.91 -0.79 10.71
N TRP A 68 9.15 -0.66 9.40
CA TRP A 68 9.01 0.60 8.70
C TRP A 68 7.58 1.13 8.75
N VAL A 69 6.55 0.34 8.39
CA VAL A 69 5.15 0.82 8.44
C VAL A 69 4.74 1.19 9.88
N GLN A 70 5.23 0.47 10.89
CA GLN A 70 4.99 0.81 12.29
C GLN A 70 5.59 2.17 12.68
N ARG A 71 6.77 2.52 12.16
CA ARG A 71 7.43 3.82 12.42
C ARG A 71 6.73 4.99 11.71
N HIS A 72 6.02 4.74 10.61
CA HIS A 72 5.40 5.77 9.77
C HIS A 72 3.90 5.95 10.06
N SER A 73 3.47 5.64 11.29
CA SER A 73 2.10 5.86 11.78
C SER A 73 1.01 5.03 11.07
N LEU A 74 1.36 3.93 10.38
CA LEU A 74 0.34 2.98 9.94
C LEU A 74 -0.13 2.13 11.12
N THR A 75 -1.43 1.93 11.19
CA THR A 75 -2.04 1.13 12.26
C THR A 75 -2.23 -0.29 11.79
N ARG A 76 -1.78 -1.27 12.58
CA ARG A 76 -2.04 -2.68 12.32
C ARG A 76 -3.51 -2.97 12.63
N THR A 77 -4.27 -3.44 11.63
CA THR A 77 -5.71 -3.72 11.77
C THR A 77 -6.01 -5.20 11.87
N TYR A 78 -5.22 -6.04 11.22
CA TYR A 78 -5.37 -7.49 11.26
C TYR A 78 -4.01 -8.17 11.25
N GLN A 79 -3.92 -9.34 11.87
CA GLN A 79 -2.70 -10.14 11.94
C GLN A 79 -3.09 -11.62 11.94
N ASP A 80 -2.45 -12.40 11.06
CA ASP A 80 -2.52 -13.86 11.06
C ASP A 80 -1.12 -14.48 11.19
N ASP A 81 -0.99 -15.78 10.95
CA ASP A 81 0.30 -16.47 11.06
C ASP A 81 1.28 -16.14 9.91
N ARG A 82 0.80 -15.56 8.82
CA ARG A 82 1.54 -15.31 7.57
C ARG A 82 1.71 -13.83 7.25
N TYR A 83 0.77 -12.98 7.65
CA TYR A 83 0.66 -11.58 7.24
C TYR A 83 0.21 -10.66 8.39
N ASN A 84 0.60 -9.39 8.28
CA ASN A 84 0.06 -8.27 9.02
C ASN A 84 -0.63 -7.34 8.02
N ASP A 85 -1.88 -7.00 8.27
CA ASP A 85 -2.59 -5.97 7.51
C ASP A 85 -2.45 -4.63 8.24
N TRP A 86 -2.03 -3.62 7.50
CA TRP A 86 -1.79 -2.27 7.97
C TRP A 86 -2.69 -1.31 7.23
N THR A 87 -3.26 -0.33 7.93
CA THR A 87 -4.05 0.73 7.32
C THR A 87 -3.39 2.07 7.57
N TRP A 88 -3.45 2.96 6.59
CA TRP A 88 -3.08 4.35 6.84
C TRP A 88 -4.28 5.05 7.48
N GLN A 89 -4.12 5.51 8.72
CA GLN A 89 -4.99 6.54 9.29
C GLN A 89 -4.41 7.91 8.97
N GLY A 90 -5.08 8.67 8.11
CA GLY A 90 -4.69 10.04 7.75
C GLY A 90 -4.32 10.83 9.01
N GLN A 91 -3.15 11.44 9.00
CA GLN A 91 -2.69 12.26 10.11
C GLN A 91 -3.36 13.64 9.94
N THR A 92 -4.49 13.85 10.63
CA THR A 92 -5.20 15.13 10.69
C THR A 92 -4.32 16.25 11.23
#